data_AF-A0A7Y4QR67-F1
#
_entry.id   AF-A0A7Y4QR67-F1
#
_cell.length_a   1.000
_cell.length_b   1.000
_cell.length_c   1.000
_cell.angle_alpha   90.00
_cell.angle_beta   90.00
_cell.angle_gamma   90.00
#
_symmetry.space_group_name_H-M   'P 1'
#
loop_
_entity.id
_entity.type
_entity.pdbx_description
1 polymer ?
#
loop_
_entity_poly.entity_id
_entity_poly.type
_entity_poly.pdbx_seq_one_letter_code
_entity_poly.pdbx_strand_id
1 'polypeptide(L)'
;MRSAKFTLAAILLFFTSVSYSQSEIDTAWNGAIDIMGTKIGIGVRFTTTGKTVKAVMDIPEQSAMGLELEKVSFSNPKIHFELPATNGTAVFEGLYYGDSIGGTFLQSGINGRFSLVRGELVTGTIQVDTVEKTFNTEEVTFYNDGNTFAGTITYPKGEGKYPAVVLITGSGAQNRDEEIYGFKIFKIIAEHLANKDIAVLRYDDRGVGGSKGKTVNESTTMDFAGDVVSAVELLKTKEYVNPMGIGLLGHSEGGIVAPIVAGKTNVAYMILMAGTGVKGIDIIKEQSKLIMRSENASEEDISGYIVMMNLIYETLVKDGNIKELEEQLEKNVSDSYDKMSPEEKSVIKNKDEYVKQTAKDAINQFSSKWMKYFLSYDPSYALEKTTIPVLMLFGGKDLQVPVGQNQKPMEDALKKAGNSNYTTRIYPDANHLFQEAGTGSPGEYPQLPKAFVPGFLEDITEWIKLQNQ
;
A
#
# COMPACT_ATOMS: atom_id res chain seq x y z
N MET A 1 28.35 11.08 14.19
CA MET A 1 27.88 9.86 14.88
C MET A 1 26.80 10.25 15.88
N ARG A 2 25.54 10.34 15.44
CA ARG A 2 24.39 10.53 16.33
C ARG A 2 23.71 9.17 16.49
N SER A 3 23.68 8.65 17.70
CA SER A 3 22.97 7.42 18.05
C SER A 3 21.47 7.72 18.10
N ALA A 4 20.69 7.21 17.15
CA ALA A 4 19.25 7.08 17.32
C ALA A 4 19.04 5.85 18.24
N LYS A 5 18.56 6.09 19.46
CA LYS A 5 18.17 5.04 20.41
C LYS A 5 16.66 4.98 20.37
N PHE A 6 16.10 3.90 19.82
CA PHE A 6 14.67 3.66 19.82
C PHE A 6 14.31 2.80 21.02
N THR A 7 13.28 3.23 21.74
CA THR A 7 12.72 2.48 22.87
C THR A 7 11.44 1.80 22.37
N LEU A 8 11.22 0.54 22.76
CA LEU A 8 10.21 -0.43 22.30
C LEU A 8 8.71 -0.03 22.46
N ALA A 9 8.39 1.25 22.64
CA ALA A 9 7.07 1.74 22.99
C ALA A 9 6.63 2.93 22.11
N ALA A 10 6.70 2.78 20.78
CA ALA A 10 5.92 3.58 19.81
C ALA A 10 6.10 3.03 18.38
N ILE A 11 5.22 2.14 17.93
CA ILE A 11 4.80 2.20 16.51
C ILE A 11 3.72 3.27 16.45
N LEU A 12 4.16 4.52 16.60
CA LEU A 12 3.38 5.74 16.47
C LEU A 12 4.36 6.86 16.12
N LEU A 13 4.33 7.23 14.84
CA LEU A 13 4.65 8.55 14.29
C LEU A 13 5.59 9.42 15.15
N PHE A 14 6.87 9.50 14.83
CA PHE A 14 7.64 10.71 15.14
C PHE A 14 8.61 11.11 14.02
N PHE A 15 8.38 12.35 13.55
CA PHE A 15 9.28 13.17 12.77
C PHE A 15 10.60 13.37 13.52
N THR A 16 11.73 13.22 12.83
CA THR A 16 12.98 13.88 13.23
C THR A 16 13.47 14.76 12.09
N SER A 17 13.54 16.06 12.36
CA SER A 17 14.12 17.05 11.48
C SER A 17 15.64 16.92 11.51
N VAL A 18 16.20 16.41 10.42
CA VAL A 18 17.62 16.55 10.13
C VAL A 18 17.79 17.71 9.16
N SER A 19 18.35 18.81 9.64
CA SER A 19 18.83 19.89 8.76
C SER A 19 20.13 19.46 8.12
N TYR A 20 20.11 19.23 6.81
CA TYR A 20 21.30 19.33 5.95
C TYR A 20 21.11 20.50 4.98
N SER A 21 22.13 21.35 4.93
CA SER A 21 22.17 22.57 4.13
C SER A 21 22.83 22.26 2.78
N GLN A 22 21.98 21.99 1.80
CA GLN A 22 22.03 22.50 0.43
C GLN A 22 20.59 22.32 -0.06
N SER A 23 19.90 23.40 -0.43
CA SER A 23 18.43 23.44 -0.62
C SER A 23 17.97 22.40 -1.63
N GLU A 24 17.41 21.29 -1.13
CA GLU A 24 16.93 20.14 -1.93
C GLU A 24 15.86 20.52 -2.97
N ILE A 25 15.29 21.72 -2.86
CA ILE A 25 14.27 22.26 -3.76
C ILE A 25 14.84 22.96 -5.01
N ASP A 26 16.14 23.31 -5.02
CA ASP A 26 16.78 24.16 -6.05
C ASP A 26 16.93 23.47 -7.41
N THR A 27 15.82 23.28 -8.09
CA THR A 27 15.74 22.63 -9.40
C THR A 27 14.44 23.01 -10.10
N ALA A 28 14.24 22.46 -11.30
CA ALA A 28 12.99 22.51 -12.03
C ALA A 28 12.02 21.41 -11.57
N TRP A 29 10.75 21.79 -11.57
CA TRP A 29 9.61 21.00 -11.16
C TRP A 29 8.51 21.15 -12.20
N ASN A 30 7.80 20.07 -12.52
CA ASN A 30 6.76 20.08 -13.54
C ASN A 30 5.50 19.39 -13.06
N GLY A 31 4.35 19.91 -13.43
CA GLY A 31 3.10 19.22 -13.21
C GLY A 31 1.91 20.06 -13.61
N ALA A 32 0.86 20.07 -12.80
CA ALA A 32 -0.39 20.72 -13.17
C ALA A 32 -1.16 21.26 -11.97
N ILE A 33 -1.97 22.28 -12.25
CA ILE A 33 -3.07 22.73 -11.38
C ILE A 33 -4.34 22.05 -11.86
N ASP A 34 -5.03 21.34 -10.98
CA ASP A 34 -6.34 20.74 -11.20
C ASP A 34 -7.42 21.62 -10.55
N ILE A 35 -8.27 22.20 -11.39
CA ILE A 35 -9.44 22.99 -11.00
C ILE A 35 -10.67 22.26 -11.52
N MET A 36 -11.41 21.62 -10.61
CA MET A 36 -12.65 20.91 -10.92
C MET A 36 -12.50 19.89 -12.08
N GLY A 37 -11.36 19.20 -12.17
CA GLY A 37 -11.07 18.21 -13.21
C GLY A 37 -10.44 18.78 -14.48
N THR A 38 -10.35 20.12 -14.61
CA THR A 38 -9.57 20.78 -15.67
C THR A 38 -8.14 20.94 -15.20
N LYS A 39 -7.18 20.39 -15.96
CA LYS A 39 -5.76 20.48 -15.64
C LYS A 39 -5.08 21.55 -16.48
N ILE A 40 -4.31 22.41 -15.83
CA ILE A 40 -3.47 23.44 -16.44
C ILE A 40 -2.01 23.09 -16.16
N GLY A 41 -1.21 22.82 -17.19
CA GLY A 41 0.20 22.50 -17.06
C GLY A 41 1.02 23.68 -16.51
N ILE A 42 1.88 23.39 -15.53
CA ILE A 42 2.80 24.37 -14.93
C ILE A 42 4.20 23.80 -14.74
N GLY A 43 5.21 24.66 -14.90
CA GLY A 43 6.59 24.40 -14.53
C GLY A 43 7.06 25.42 -13.48
N VAL A 44 7.77 24.98 -12.44
CA VAL A 44 8.27 25.86 -11.38
C VAL A 44 9.76 25.62 -11.17
N ARG A 45 10.56 26.68 -11.16
CA ARG A 45 11.99 26.62 -10.84
C ARG A 45 12.26 27.36 -9.56
N PHE A 46 12.80 26.67 -8.55
CA PHE A 46 13.24 27.29 -7.30
C PHE A 46 14.73 27.56 -7.34
N THR A 47 15.16 28.65 -6.72
CA THR A 47 16.57 29.02 -6.57
C THR A 47 16.77 29.62 -5.20
N THR A 48 17.64 29.02 -4.40
CA THR A 48 17.98 29.52 -3.08
C THR A 48 19.28 30.30 -3.14
N THR A 49 19.29 31.45 -2.48
CA THR A 49 20.49 32.26 -2.27
C THR A 49 20.59 32.56 -0.78
N GLY A 50 21.49 31.86 -0.08
CA GLY A 50 21.60 31.95 1.38
C GLY A 50 20.37 31.35 2.09
N LYS A 51 19.61 32.17 2.81
CA LYS A 51 18.37 31.76 3.52
C LYS A 51 17.09 32.07 2.73
N THR A 52 17.21 32.69 1.56
CA THR A 52 16.07 33.14 0.76
C THR A 52 15.85 32.20 -0.41
N VAL A 53 14.61 31.74 -0.58
CA VAL A 53 14.18 30.98 -1.75
C VAL A 53 13.44 31.93 -2.69
N LYS A 54 13.81 31.92 -3.97
CA LYS A 54 13.07 32.56 -5.05
C LYS A 54 12.52 31.49 -5.98
N ALA A 55 11.48 31.83 -6.73
CA ALA A 55 10.98 30.93 -7.74
C ALA A 55 10.39 31.67 -8.94
N VAL A 56 10.44 31.02 -10.10
CA VAL A 56 9.73 31.44 -11.31
C VAL A 56 8.82 30.33 -11.80
N MET A 57 7.68 30.70 -12.37
CA MET A 57 6.69 29.78 -12.91
C MET A 57 6.51 29.99 -14.43
N ASP A 58 6.37 28.89 -15.13
CA ASP A 58 6.02 28.81 -16.54
C ASP A 58 4.60 28.19 -16.64
N ILE A 59 3.72 28.81 -17.43
CA ILE A 59 2.37 28.33 -17.76
C ILE A 59 2.28 28.24 -19.30
N PRO A 60 2.75 27.14 -19.90
CA PRO A 60 2.91 27.03 -21.35
C PRO A 60 1.62 27.22 -22.14
N GLU A 61 0.50 26.70 -21.63
CA GLU A 61 -0.83 26.80 -22.25
C GLU A 61 -1.31 28.26 -22.38
N GLN A 62 -0.76 29.16 -21.56
CA GLN A 62 -1.07 30.59 -21.57
C GLN A 62 0.04 31.43 -22.22
N SER A 63 1.07 30.78 -22.80
CA SER A 63 2.27 31.44 -23.34
C SER A 63 2.96 32.37 -22.33
N ALA A 64 2.79 32.11 -21.03
CA ALA A 64 3.33 32.91 -19.95
C ALA A 64 4.56 32.21 -19.37
N MET A 65 5.74 32.81 -19.54
CA MET A 65 7.02 32.21 -19.15
C MET A 65 7.77 33.14 -18.21
N GLY A 66 8.49 32.57 -17.25
CA GLY A 66 9.34 33.29 -16.31
C GLY A 66 8.56 34.18 -15.34
N LEU A 67 7.33 33.82 -14.99
CA LEU A 67 6.51 34.57 -14.05
C LEU A 67 7.15 34.54 -12.66
N GLU A 68 7.47 35.71 -12.11
CA GLU A 68 8.06 35.78 -10.77
C GLU A 68 7.05 35.39 -9.70
N LEU A 69 7.44 34.47 -8.81
CA LEU A 69 6.66 34.09 -7.65
C LEU A 69 7.04 34.95 -6.44
N GLU A 70 6.03 35.42 -5.74
CA GLU A 70 6.13 36.18 -4.50
C GLU A 70 5.92 35.30 -3.27
N LYS A 71 6.33 35.83 -2.11
CA LYS A 71 6.21 35.19 -0.80
C LYS A 71 6.68 33.73 -0.75
N VAL A 72 7.67 33.37 -1.57
CA VAL A 72 8.20 32.00 -1.62
C VAL A 72 8.83 31.65 -0.29
N SER A 73 8.30 30.63 0.39
CA SER A 73 8.86 30.11 1.62
C SER A 73 8.92 28.59 1.57
N PHE A 74 10.05 28.05 2.02
CA PHE A 74 10.27 26.61 2.09
C PHE A 74 10.85 26.27 3.46
N SER A 75 10.12 25.45 4.20
CA SER A 75 10.51 24.89 5.49
C SER A 75 10.04 23.44 5.51
N ASN A 76 10.90 22.54 5.03
CA ASN A 76 10.61 21.11 4.86
C ASN A 76 9.75 20.54 6.03
N PRO A 77 8.56 19.95 5.74
CA PRO A 77 8.05 19.62 4.41
C PRO A 77 7.20 20.72 3.77
N LYS A 78 6.99 21.87 4.41
CA LYS A 78 6.05 22.89 3.92
C LYS A 78 6.67 23.77 2.86
N ILE A 79 5.87 24.09 1.84
CA ILE A 79 6.18 25.08 0.82
C ILE A 79 4.98 25.99 0.59
N HIS A 80 5.26 27.28 0.44
CA HIS A 80 4.30 28.30 0.05
C HIS A 80 4.89 29.16 -1.06
N PHE A 81 4.07 29.52 -2.04
CA PHE A 81 4.41 30.53 -3.03
C PHE A 81 3.15 31.17 -3.60
N GLU A 82 3.29 32.42 -4.05
CA GLU A 82 2.19 33.22 -4.59
C GLU A 82 2.54 33.68 -6.01
N LEU A 83 1.57 33.59 -6.92
CA LEU A 83 1.69 34.15 -8.26
C LEU A 83 0.78 35.39 -8.36
N PRO A 84 1.35 36.59 -8.48
CA PRO A 84 0.57 37.79 -8.79
C PRO A 84 -0.10 37.66 -10.16
N ALA A 85 -1.41 37.90 -10.22
CA ALA A 85 -2.18 37.85 -11.46
C ALA A 85 -3.26 38.93 -11.47
N THR A 86 -3.72 39.30 -12.68
CA THR A 86 -4.71 40.37 -12.90
C THR A 86 -6.04 40.12 -12.19
N ASN A 87 -6.41 38.85 -12.01
CA ASN A 87 -7.67 38.43 -11.38
C ASN A 87 -7.48 38.00 -9.92
N GLY A 88 -6.49 38.57 -9.22
CA GLY A 88 -6.17 38.26 -7.83
C GLY A 88 -5.01 37.26 -7.70
N THR A 89 -4.29 37.34 -6.59
CA THR A 89 -3.12 36.51 -6.31
C THR A 89 -3.52 35.04 -6.23
N ALA A 90 -2.83 34.20 -7.01
CA ALA A 90 -2.91 32.75 -6.88
C ALA A 90 -1.99 32.28 -5.75
N VAL A 91 -2.54 31.53 -4.81
CA VAL A 91 -1.86 31.05 -3.61
C VAL A 91 -1.68 29.54 -3.69
N PHE A 92 -0.46 29.07 -3.46
CA PHE A 92 -0.10 27.66 -3.48
C PHE A 92 0.46 27.26 -2.12
N GLU A 93 -0.23 26.34 -1.45
CA GLU A 93 0.14 25.80 -0.15
C GLU A 93 0.39 24.31 -0.32
N GLY A 94 1.62 23.86 -0.16
CA GLY A 94 2.03 22.50 -0.52
C GLY A 94 2.95 21.82 0.48
N LEU A 95 3.11 20.53 0.25
CA LEU A 95 4.02 19.65 0.97
C LEU A 95 5.03 19.05 -0.02
N TYR A 96 6.30 19.24 0.29
CA TYR A 96 7.47 18.71 -0.39
C TYR A 96 7.81 17.32 0.15
N TYR A 97 8.02 16.38 -0.77
CA TYR A 97 8.35 14.99 -0.51
C TYR A 97 9.34 14.47 -1.55
N GLY A 98 10.64 14.75 -1.35
CA GLY A 98 11.70 14.24 -2.21
C GLY A 98 11.58 14.77 -3.65
N ASP A 99 11.02 13.98 -4.55
CA ASP A 99 10.81 14.33 -5.97
C ASP A 99 9.39 14.79 -6.29
N SER A 100 8.55 15.04 -5.29
CA SER A 100 7.20 15.56 -5.50
C SER A 100 6.84 16.74 -4.60
N ILE A 101 6.02 17.66 -5.11
CA ILE A 101 5.39 18.73 -4.34
C ILE A 101 3.90 18.71 -4.66
N GLY A 102 3.05 18.53 -3.65
CA GLY A 102 1.60 18.50 -3.84
C GLY A 102 0.90 19.38 -2.83
N GLY A 103 -0.21 20.00 -3.22
CA GLY A 103 -0.87 20.95 -2.35
C GLY A 103 -2.20 21.50 -2.86
N THR A 104 -2.68 22.50 -2.14
CA THR A 104 -3.88 23.27 -2.49
C THR A 104 -3.51 24.51 -3.29
N PHE A 105 -4.36 24.83 -4.24
CA PHE A 105 -4.34 26.06 -5.01
C PHE A 105 -5.59 26.88 -4.68
N LEU A 106 -5.44 28.18 -4.47
CA LEU A 106 -6.54 29.11 -4.26
C LEU A 106 -6.31 30.41 -5.04
N GLN A 107 -7.28 30.80 -5.87
CA GLN A 107 -7.26 32.10 -6.53
C GLN A 107 -8.68 32.68 -6.59
N SER A 108 -8.90 33.85 -5.99
CA SER A 108 -10.20 34.54 -6.04
C SER A 108 -11.42 33.67 -5.72
N GLY A 109 -11.27 32.80 -4.71
CA GLY A 109 -12.31 31.87 -4.25
C GLY A 109 -12.41 30.56 -5.02
N ILE A 110 -11.66 30.42 -6.13
CA ILE A 110 -11.55 29.16 -6.89
C ILE A 110 -10.52 28.27 -6.20
N ASN A 111 -10.98 27.10 -5.75
CA ASN A 111 -10.15 26.09 -5.11
C ASN A 111 -9.71 25.04 -6.13
N GLY A 112 -8.46 24.62 -6.02
CA GLY A 112 -7.89 23.54 -6.81
C GLY A 112 -6.82 22.79 -6.04
N ARG A 113 -6.19 21.84 -6.73
CA ARG A 113 -4.99 21.16 -6.23
C ARG A 113 -3.87 21.36 -7.22
N PHE A 114 -2.64 21.31 -6.76
CA PHE A 114 -1.50 21.23 -7.66
C PHE A 114 -0.63 20.04 -7.28
N SER A 115 0.06 19.51 -8.28
CA SER A 115 1.09 18.49 -8.09
C SER A 115 2.25 18.82 -9.03
N LEU A 116 3.47 18.69 -8.54
CA LEU A 116 4.72 18.87 -9.25
C LEU A 116 5.63 17.68 -8.99
N VAL A 117 6.42 17.31 -9.98
CA VAL A 117 7.45 16.27 -9.91
C VAL A 117 8.78 16.86 -10.38
N ARG A 118 9.89 16.44 -9.75
CA ARG A 118 11.24 16.88 -10.11
C ARG A 118 11.58 16.48 -11.55
N GLY A 119 12.08 17.41 -12.36
CA GLY A 119 12.51 17.11 -13.73
C GLY A 119 12.72 18.36 -14.60
N GLU A 120 13.28 18.19 -15.80
CA GLU A 120 13.47 19.30 -16.75
C GLU A 120 12.15 19.86 -17.27
N LEU A 121 12.12 21.17 -17.56
CA LEU A 121 10.99 21.82 -18.22
C LEU A 121 10.73 21.17 -19.58
N VAL A 122 9.63 20.44 -19.71
CA VAL A 122 9.16 19.99 -21.02
C VAL A 122 8.56 21.21 -21.73
N THR A 123 9.39 21.92 -22.50
CA THR A 123 8.92 22.97 -23.40
C THR A 123 8.30 22.33 -24.63
N GLY A 124 7.01 22.05 -24.56
CA GLY A 124 6.24 21.50 -25.66
C GLY A 124 4.80 21.27 -25.23
N THR A 125 3.85 21.41 -26.15
CA THR A 125 2.48 20.96 -25.95
C THR A 125 2.50 19.51 -25.48
N ILE A 126 2.14 19.27 -24.21
CA ILE A 126 1.60 17.98 -23.82
C ILE A 126 0.28 17.89 -24.58
N GLN A 127 0.31 17.30 -25.78
CA GLN A 127 -0.89 16.65 -26.26
C GLN A 127 -1.18 15.59 -25.20
N VAL A 128 -2.11 15.93 -24.31
CA VAL A 128 -2.88 14.93 -23.64
C VAL A 128 -3.59 14.25 -24.80
N ASP A 129 -3.01 13.15 -25.29
CA ASP A 129 -3.83 12.13 -25.89
C ASP A 129 -4.92 11.91 -24.86
N THR A 130 -6.12 12.41 -25.15
CA THR A 130 -7.32 11.78 -24.65
C THR A 130 -7.25 10.38 -25.23
N VAL A 131 -6.48 9.50 -24.59
CA VAL A 131 -6.53 8.07 -24.83
C VAL A 131 -7.97 7.77 -24.55
N GLU A 132 -8.73 7.61 -25.62
CA GLU A 132 -10.09 7.17 -25.53
C GLU A 132 -10.03 5.93 -24.65
N LYS A 133 -10.72 5.94 -23.50
CA LYS A 133 -10.68 4.80 -22.59
C LYS A 133 -10.96 3.55 -23.42
N THR A 134 -10.01 2.65 -23.52
CA THR A 134 -10.09 1.42 -24.32
C THR A 134 -10.83 0.31 -23.59
N PHE A 135 -11.38 0.61 -22.41
CA PHE A 135 -12.18 -0.26 -21.57
C PHE A 135 -13.45 0.45 -21.06
N ASN A 136 -14.40 -0.35 -20.60
CA ASN A 136 -15.61 0.05 -19.89
C ASN A 136 -15.45 -0.13 -18.38
N THR A 137 -16.29 0.55 -17.61
CA THR A 137 -16.40 0.37 -16.15
C THR A 137 -17.86 0.20 -15.75
N GLU A 138 -18.13 -0.73 -14.84
CA GLU A 138 -19.46 -0.99 -14.27
C GLU A 138 -19.36 -0.99 -12.75
N GLU A 139 -20.13 -0.12 -12.07
CA GLU A 139 -20.29 -0.17 -10.63
C GLU A 139 -21.23 -1.31 -10.25
N VAL A 140 -20.83 -2.13 -9.28
CA VAL A 140 -21.56 -3.33 -8.88
C VAL A 140 -21.70 -3.40 -7.36
N THR A 141 -22.77 -4.07 -6.94
CA THR A 141 -23.02 -4.40 -5.54
C THR A 141 -23.25 -5.90 -5.41
N PHE A 142 -22.69 -6.51 -4.37
CA PHE A 142 -22.95 -7.91 -4.01
C PHE A 142 -23.00 -8.09 -2.49
N TYR A 143 -23.39 -9.29 -2.04
CA TYR A 143 -23.69 -9.56 -0.65
C TYR A 143 -23.01 -10.84 -0.16
N ASN A 144 -22.56 -10.85 1.09
CA ASN A 144 -22.09 -12.05 1.78
C ASN A 144 -22.18 -11.89 3.30
N ASP A 145 -22.65 -12.92 4.01
CA ASP A 145 -22.73 -12.96 5.49
C ASP A 145 -23.38 -11.70 6.12
N GLY A 146 -24.45 -11.18 5.50
CA GLY A 146 -25.14 -9.97 5.95
C GLY A 146 -24.38 -8.65 5.72
N ASN A 147 -23.26 -8.68 5.00
CA ASN A 147 -22.51 -7.51 4.54
C ASN A 147 -22.89 -7.17 3.09
N THR A 148 -22.74 -5.89 2.74
CA THR A 148 -22.93 -5.37 1.39
C THR A 148 -21.60 -4.85 0.88
N PHE A 149 -21.21 -5.27 -0.32
CA PHE A 149 -19.94 -4.90 -0.95
C PHE A 149 -20.19 -4.00 -2.14
N ALA A 150 -19.45 -2.90 -2.21
CA ALA A 150 -19.42 -2.02 -3.38
C ALA A 150 -18.14 -2.29 -4.17
N GLY A 151 -18.28 -2.48 -5.48
CA GLY A 151 -17.14 -2.75 -6.35
C GLY A 151 -17.28 -2.14 -7.73
N THR A 152 -16.20 -2.27 -8.50
CA THR A 152 -16.11 -1.85 -9.89
C THR A 152 -15.60 -3.01 -10.72
N ILE A 153 -16.30 -3.33 -11.81
CA ILE A 153 -15.78 -4.19 -12.87
C ILE A 153 -15.19 -3.28 -13.94
N THR A 154 -13.90 -3.46 -14.25
CA THR A 154 -13.21 -2.82 -15.38
C THR A 154 -13.05 -3.88 -16.46
N TYR A 155 -13.58 -3.67 -17.66
CA TYR A 155 -13.64 -4.72 -18.68
C TYR A 155 -13.41 -4.19 -20.10
N PRO A 156 -12.96 -5.03 -21.05
CA PRO A 156 -12.61 -4.57 -22.40
C PRO A 156 -13.79 -3.95 -23.15
N LYS A 157 -13.49 -2.99 -24.05
CA LYS A 157 -14.46 -2.53 -25.06
C LYS A 157 -14.54 -3.55 -26.20
N GLY A 158 -15.75 -3.90 -26.61
CA GLY A 158 -16.00 -4.80 -27.74
C GLY A 158 -16.86 -5.99 -27.37
N GLU A 159 -17.25 -6.77 -28.37
CA GLU A 159 -18.05 -7.97 -28.20
C GLU A 159 -17.17 -9.17 -27.85
N GLY A 160 -17.59 -10.00 -26.89
CA GLY A 160 -16.87 -11.21 -26.53
C GLY A 160 -17.09 -11.64 -25.09
N LYS A 161 -16.60 -12.83 -24.75
CA LYS A 161 -16.49 -13.32 -23.38
C LYS A 161 -15.02 -13.34 -22.98
N TYR A 162 -14.68 -12.49 -22.03
CA TYR A 162 -13.29 -12.29 -21.61
C TYR A 162 -12.96 -13.16 -20.39
N PRO A 163 -11.72 -13.66 -20.27
CA PRO A 163 -11.22 -14.13 -18.98
C PRO A 163 -11.33 -12.99 -17.95
N ALA A 164 -11.46 -13.35 -16.67
CA ALA A 164 -11.65 -12.36 -15.63
C ALA A 164 -10.80 -12.65 -14.39
N VAL A 165 -10.50 -11.62 -13.62
CA VAL A 165 -9.74 -11.72 -12.35
C VAL A 165 -10.47 -10.96 -11.25
N VAL A 166 -10.61 -11.59 -10.08
CA VAL A 166 -10.95 -10.88 -8.84
C VAL A 166 -9.66 -10.47 -8.14
N LEU A 167 -9.48 -9.17 -7.88
CA LEU A 167 -8.36 -8.68 -7.08
C LEU A 167 -8.73 -8.71 -5.58
N ILE A 168 -7.82 -9.24 -4.76
CA ILE A 168 -8.01 -9.45 -3.33
C ILE A 168 -6.93 -8.69 -2.58
N THR A 169 -7.37 -7.71 -1.79
CA THR A 169 -6.52 -6.77 -1.04
C THR A 169 -5.67 -7.47 0.01
N GLY A 170 -4.59 -6.80 0.42
CA GLY A 170 -3.80 -7.20 1.58
C GLY A 170 -4.49 -6.96 2.92
N SER A 171 -3.71 -7.06 4.00
CA SER A 171 -4.20 -6.86 5.36
C SER A 171 -4.63 -5.42 5.63
N GLY A 172 -5.61 -5.25 6.52
CA GLY A 172 -6.12 -3.95 6.95
C GLY A 172 -7.40 -3.53 6.22
N ALA A 173 -7.84 -2.30 6.46
CA ALA A 173 -9.05 -1.76 5.85
C ALA A 173 -8.68 -1.03 4.54
N GLN A 174 -9.00 -1.62 3.39
CA GLN A 174 -8.61 -1.07 2.09
C GLN A 174 -9.81 -0.77 1.19
N ASN A 175 -9.64 0.24 0.34
CA ASN A 175 -10.59 0.51 -0.74
C ASN A 175 -10.29 -0.40 -1.95
N ARG A 176 -11.20 -0.42 -2.93
CA ARG A 176 -11.05 -1.22 -4.16
C ARG A 176 -9.83 -0.88 -5.03
N ASP A 177 -9.14 0.22 -4.75
CA ASP A 177 -7.95 0.64 -5.49
C ASP A 177 -6.65 0.12 -4.84
N GLU A 178 -6.72 -0.49 -3.64
CA GLU A 178 -5.55 -0.80 -2.79
C GLU A 178 -4.61 0.40 -2.73
N GLU A 179 -5.17 1.55 -2.32
CA GLU A 179 -4.45 2.82 -2.36
C GLU A 179 -3.52 2.98 -1.16
N ILE A 180 -2.20 2.99 -1.42
CA ILE A 180 -1.16 3.17 -0.39
C ILE A 180 -0.30 4.39 -0.75
N TYR A 181 -0.33 5.43 0.09
CA TYR A 181 0.37 6.70 -0.14
C TYR A 181 0.11 7.32 -1.55
N GLY A 182 -1.10 7.13 -2.10
CA GLY A 182 -1.47 7.59 -3.44
C GLY A 182 -1.12 6.62 -4.58
N PHE A 183 -0.47 5.49 -4.29
CA PHE A 183 -0.28 4.40 -5.26
C PHE A 183 -1.55 3.57 -5.33
N LYS A 184 -2.30 3.67 -6.44
CA LYS A 184 -3.54 2.92 -6.65
C LYS A 184 -3.26 1.57 -7.33
N ILE A 185 -2.64 0.67 -6.59
CA ILE A 185 -2.06 -0.60 -7.07
C ILE A 185 -3.06 -1.37 -7.93
N PHE A 186 -4.25 -1.64 -7.38
CA PHE A 186 -5.27 -2.43 -8.05
C PHE A 186 -5.96 -1.70 -9.19
N LYS A 187 -6.06 -0.37 -9.13
CA LYS A 187 -6.60 0.40 -10.26
C LYS A 187 -5.71 0.29 -11.48
N ILE A 188 -4.39 0.43 -11.30
CA ILE A 188 -3.42 0.33 -12.39
C ILE A 188 -3.44 -1.08 -12.99
N ILE A 189 -3.47 -2.13 -12.16
CA ILE A 189 -3.61 -3.51 -12.63
C ILE A 189 -4.92 -3.69 -13.42
N ALA A 190 -6.05 -3.22 -12.91
CA ALA A 190 -7.34 -3.39 -13.58
C ALA A 190 -7.42 -2.69 -14.94
N GLU A 191 -6.93 -1.45 -15.03
CA GLU A 191 -6.93 -0.69 -16.28
C GLU A 191 -5.96 -1.31 -17.30
N HIS A 192 -4.79 -1.79 -16.85
CA HIS A 192 -3.86 -2.51 -17.72
C HIS A 192 -4.47 -3.79 -18.27
N LEU A 193 -5.03 -4.65 -17.41
CA LEU A 193 -5.59 -5.94 -17.82
C LEU A 193 -6.83 -5.79 -18.72
N ALA A 194 -7.69 -4.79 -18.45
CA ALA A 194 -8.83 -4.50 -19.32
C ALA A 194 -8.41 -4.05 -20.72
N ASN A 195 -7.27 -3.35 -20.85
CA ASN A 195 -6.65 -3.03 -22.14
C ASN A 195 -6.02 -4.22 -22.87
N LYS A 196 -6.00 -5.38 -22.23
CA LYS A 196 -5.41 -6.63 -22.73
C LYS A 196 -6.44 -7.77 -22.78
N ASP A 197 -7.71 -7.41 -22.91
CA ASP A 197 -8.84 -8.33 -23.07
C ASP A 197 -9.16 -9.19 -21.83
N ILE A 198 -8.90 -8.66 -20.63
CA ILE A 198 -9.16 -9.36 -19.35
C ILE A 198 -10.04 -8.47 -18.46
N ALA A 199 -11.21 -8.97 -18.04
CA ALA A 199 -12.07 -8.25 -17.11
C ALA A 199 -11.55 -8.34 -15.67
N VAL A 200 -11.72 -7.28 -14.89
CA VAL A 200 -11.21 -7.23 -13.52
C VAL A 200 -12.26 -6.69 -12.57
N LEU A 201 -12.57 -7.47 -11.53
CA LEU A 201 -13.41 -7.04 -10.41
C LEU A 201 -12.53 -6.61 -9.24
N ARG A 202 -12.82 -5.41 -8.74
CA ARG A 202 -12.24 -4.86 -7.50
C ARG A 202 -13.37 -4.38 -6.61
N TYR A 203 -13.23 -4.51 -5.29
CA TYR A 203 -14.28 -4.11 -4.36
C TYR A 203 -13.69 -3.54 -3.07
N ASP A 204 -14.46 -2.69 -2.38
CA ASP A 204 -14.05 -2.13 -1.10
C ASP A 204 -14.21 -3.17 0.00
N ASP A 205 -13.24 -3.25 0.91
CA ASP A 205 -13.27 -4.20 2.01
C ASP A 205 -14.47 -3.97 2.95
N ARG A 206 -14.72 -4.96 3.81
CA ARG A 206 -15.72 -4.91 4.87
C ARG A 206 -15.66 -3.59 5.67
N GLY A 207 -16.72 -2.80 5.58
CA GLY A 207 -16.85 -1.51 6.29
C GLY A 207 -16.06 -0.35 5.68
N VAL A 208 -15.47 -0.51 4.50
CA VAL A 208 -14.68 0.52 3.82
C VAL A 208 -15.42 1.09 2.62
N GLY A 209 -15.26 2.39 2.35
CA GLY A 209 -15.81 3.05 1.16
C GLY A 209 -17.33 2.84 1.02
N GLY A 210 -17.74 2.27 -0.11
CA GLY A 210 -19.14 1.95 -0.40
C GLY A 210 -19.67 0.72 0.35
N SER A 211 -18.78 -0.17 0.80
CA SER A 211 -19.14 -1.40 1.53
C SER A 211 -19.67 -1.10 2.94
N LYS A 212 -20.50 -2.01 3.45
CA LYS A 212 -21.22 -1.89 4.73
C LYS A 212 -21.25 -3.25 5.45
N GLY A 213 -21.38 -3.21 6.77
CA GLY A 213 -21.46 -4.39 7.63
C GLY A 213 -20.37 -4.40 8.69
N LYS A 214 -19.90 -5.59 9.06
CA LYS A 214 -18.80 -5.80 10.01
C LYS A 214 -17.54 -5.10 9.49
N THR A 215 -16.64 -4.70 10.38
CA THR A 215 -15.32 -4.21 9.99
C THR A 215 -14.34 -5.36 9.75
N VAL A 216 -13.18 -5.05 9.15
CA VAL A 216 -12.07 -6.01 8.98
C VAL A 216 -11.60 -6.60 10.32
N ASN A 217 -11.53 -5.80 11.39
CA ASN A 217 -11.07 -6.22 12.72
C ASN A 217 -12.06 -7.16 13.44
N GLU A 218 -13.35 -7.10 13.09
CA GLU A 218 -14.42 -7.98 13.59
C GLU A 218 -14.56 -9.26 12.75
N SER A 219 -13.75 -9.41 11.70
CA SER A 219 -13.78 -10.51 10.73
C SER A 219 -12.48 -11.32 10.80
N THR A 220 -12.36 -12.34 9.95
CA THR A 220 -11.17 -13.20 9.84
C THR A 220 -10.80 -13.39 8.37
N THR A 221 -9.58 -13.85 8.09
CA THR A 221 -9.15 -14.24 6.75
C THR A 221 -10.10 -15.26 6.10
N MET A 222 -10.73 -16.14 6.88
CA MET A 222 -11.76 -17.08 6.39
C MET A 222 -13.06 -16.38 6.00
N ASP A 223 -13.46 -15.34 6.75
CA ASP A 223 -14.62 -14.52 6.42
C ASP A 223 -14.40 -13.80 5.08
N PHE A 224 -13.19 -13.26 4.86
CA PHE A 224 -12.79 -12.61 3.60
C PHE A 224 -12.82 -13.57 2.41
N ALA A 225 -12.41 -14.84 2.61
CA ALA A 225 -12.54 -15.86 1.57
C ALA A 225 -14.01 -16.09 1.15
N GLY A 226 -14.96 -15.98 2.08
CA GLY A 226 -16.38 -16.01 1.74
C GLY A 226 -16.81 -14.84 0.84
N ASP A 227 -16.26 -13.65 1.08
CA ASP A 227 -16.57 -12.46 0.28
C ASP A 227 -16.07 -12.61 -1.15
N VAL A 228 -14.84 -13.12 -1.32
CA VAL A 228 -14.26 -13.40 -2.64
C VAL A 228 -15.04 -14.47 -3.38
N VAL A 229 -15.57 -15.51 -2.69
CA VAL A 229 -16.46 -16.49 -3.34
C VAL A 229 -17.69 -15.78 -3.93
N SER A 230 -18.35 -14.90 -3.18
CA SER A 230 -19.47 -14.11 -3.71
C SER A 230 -19.07 -13.19 -4.87
N ALA A 231 -17.86 -12.63 -4.84
CA ALA A 231 -17.31 -11.82 -5.94
C ALA A 231 -17.09 -12.66 -7.22
N VAL A 232 -16.61 -13.90 -7.08
CA VAL A 232 -16.49 -14.86 -8.20
C VAL A 232 -17.86 -15.22 -8.75
N GLU A 233 -18.84 -15.50 -7.89
CA GLU A 233 -20.21 -15.81 -8.33
C GLU A 233 -20.86 -14.63 -9.04
N LEU A 234 -20.62 -13.39 -8.59
CA LEU A 234 -21.05 -12.19 -9.31
C LEU A 234 -20.47 -12.13 -10.72
N LEU A 235 -19.16 -12.37 -10.90
CA LEU A 235 -18.53 -12.36 -12.23
C LEU A 235 -19.14 -13.41 -13.17
N LYS A 236 -19.51 -14.59 -12.67
CA LYS A 236 -20.17 -15.63 -13.48
C LYS A 236 -21.52 -15.20 -14.06
N THR A 237 -22.15 -14.17 -13.49
CA THR A 237 -23.44 -13.63 -13.99
C THR A 237 -23.28 -12.65 -15.16
N LYS A 238 -22.06 -12.19 -15.44
CA LYS A 238 -21.82 -11.15 -16.46
C LYS A 238 -21.69 -11.77 -17.85
N GLU A 239 -22.49 -11.28 -18.80
CA GLU A 239 -22.55 -11.84 -20.16
C GLU A 239 -21.23 -11.73 -20.92
N TYR A 240 -20.43 -10.70 -20.62
CA TYR A 240 -19.11 -10.44 -21.19
C TYR A 240 -17.97 -11.21 -20.48
N VAL A 241 -18.27 -12.03 -19.47
CA VAL A 241 -17.26 -12.84 -18.76
C VAL A 241 -17.33 -14.30 -19.23
N ASN A 242 -16.17 -14.90 -19.47
CA ASN A 242 -16.03 -16.35 -19.61
C ASN A 242 -16.03 -16.99 -18.20
N PRO A 243 -17.08 -17.71 -17.79
CA PRO A 243 -17.16 -18.28 -16.44
C PRO A 243 -16.11 -19.36 -16.18
N MET A 244 -15.53 -19.96 -17.22
CA MET A 244 -14.45 -20.94 -17.11
C MET A 244 -13.06 -20.30 -17.07
N GLY A 245 -12.95 -18.98 -17.28
CA GLY A 245 -11.70 -18.22 -17.32
C GLY A 245 -11.53 -17.23 -16.16
N ILE A 246 -12.27 -17.44 -15.06
CA ILE A 246 -12.20 -16.57 -13.87
C ILE A 246 -11.04 -17.04 -12.98
N GLY A 247 -10.07 -16.16 -12.72
CA GLY A 247 -9.00 -16.39 -11.76
C GLY A 247 -9.00 -15.40 -10.60
N LEU A 248 -7.99 -15.54 -9.75
CA LEU A 248 -7.79 -14.72 -8.55
C LEU A 248 -6.42 -14.06 -8.60
N LEU A 249 -6.30 -12.81 -8.15
CA LEU A 249 -5.01 -12.19 -7.84
C LEU A 249 -5.09 -11.65 -6.42
N GLY A 250 -4.32 -12.25 -5.52
CA GLY A 250 -4.26 -11.84 -4.12
C GLY A 250 -2.93 -11.19 -3.79
N HIS A 251 -2.97 -9.99 -3.22
CA HIS A 251 -1.79 -9.28 -2.73
C HIS A 251 -1.64 -9.47 -1.22
N SER A 252 -0.43 -9.77 -0.72
CA SER A 252 -0.15 -9.90 0.71
C SER A 252 -1.08 -10.92 1.40
N GLU A 253 -1.93 -10.52 2.36
CA GLU A 253 -2.98 -11.39 2.94
C GLU A 253 -3.94 -11.96 1.87
N GLY A 254 -4.22 -11.22 0.80
CA GLY A 254 -4.97 -11.73 -0.35
C GLY A 254 -4.34 -12.99 -0.96
N GLY A 255 -3.01 -13.14 -0.88
CA GLY A 255 -2.28 -14.35 -1.27
C GLY A 255 -2.54 -15.56 -0.35
N ILE A 256 -3.04 -15.35 0.87
CA ILE A 256 -3.56 -16.39 1.77
C ILE A 256 -5.02 -16.70 1.43
N VAL A 257 -5.81 -15.66 1.13
CA VAL A 257 -7.24 -15.79 0.82
C VAL A 257 -7.47 -16.55 -0.49
N ALA A 258 -6.69 -16.28 -1.54
CA ALA A 258 -6.88 -16.90 -2.85
C ALA A 258 -6.86 -18.45 -2.84
N PRO A 259 -5.86 -19.12 -2.22
CA PRO A 259 -5.88 -20.58 -2.06
C PRO A 259 -7.08 -21.10 -1.26
N ILE A 260 -7.56 -20.37 -0.25
CA ILE A 260 -8.76 -20.76 0.52
C ILE A 260 -9.99 -20.73 -0.40
N VAL A 261 -10.12 -19.70 -1.24
CA VAL A 261 -11.23 -19.52 -2.19
C VAL A 261 -11.22 -20.61 -3.26
N ALA A 262 -10.05 -20.96 -3.79
CA ALA A 262 -9.92 -22.01 -4.79
C ALA A 262 -10.35 -23.40 -4.26
N GLY A 263 -10.32 -23.61 -2.94
CA GLY A 263 -10.89 -24.80 -2.30
C GLY A 263 -12.41 -24.76 -2.10
N LYS A 264 -13.08 -23.63 -2.40
CA LYS A 264 -14.52 -23.39 -2.14
C LYS A 264 -15.34 -23.15 -3.40
N THR A 265 -14.75 -22.62 -4.47
CA THR A 265 -15.40 -22.41 -5.76
C THR A 265 -14.42 -22.68 -6.90
N ASN A 266 -14.97 -23.00 -8.08
CA ASN A 266 -14.17 -23.24 -9.27
C ASN A 266 -13.62 -21.92 -9.81
N VAL A 267 -12.30 -21.81 -9.87
CA VAL A 267 -11.53 -20.76 -10.55
C VAL A 267 -10.47 -21.41 -11.42
N ALA A 268 -10.09 -20.74 -12.50
CA ALA A 268 -9.22 -21.27 -13.54
C ALA A 268 -7.73 -21.20 -13.18
N TYR A 269 -7.32 -20.19 -12.40
CA TYR A 269 -5.94 -19.92 -12.03
C TYR A 269 -5.88 -18.98 -10.82
N MET A 270 -4.70 -18.87 -10.19
CA MET A 270 -4.45 -17.84 -9.17
C MET A 270 -3.07 -17.21 -9.31
N ILE A 271 -2.97 -15.94 -8.91
CA ILE A 271 -1.75 -15.14 -8.83
C ILE A 271 -1.57 -14.70 -7.39
N LEU A 272 -0.43 -15.04 -6.79
CA LEU A 272 -0.07 -14.76 -5.41
C LEU A 272 1.03 -13.69 -5.43
N MET A 273 0.62 -12.43 -5.27
CA MET A 273 1.48 -11.26 -5.29
C MET A 273 1.96 -10.96 -3.87
N ALA A 274 3.26 -11.15 -3.59
CA ALA A 274 3.80 -11.05 -2.23
C ALA A 274 2.98 -11.86 -1.19
N GLY A 275 2.56 -13.08 -1.56
CA GLY A 275 1.84 -14.00 -0.68
C GLY A 275 2.78 -14.78 0.24
N THR A 276 2.30 -15.16 1.43
CA THR A 276 3.06 -15.96 2.40
C THR A 276 2.69 -17.44 2.37
N GLY A 277 3.70 -18.30 2.51
CA GLY A 277 3.54 -19.75 2.69
C GLY A 277 3.77 -20.24 4.11
N VAL A 278 4.02 -19.32 5.05
CA VAL A 278 4.33 -19.64 6.44
C VAL A 278 3.27 -19.09 7.38
N LYS A 279 3.21 -19.65 8.58
CA LYS A 279 2.23 -19.28 9.62
C LYS A 279 2.30 -17.78 9.95
N GLY A 280 1.14 -17.19 10.23
CA GLY A 280 1.01 -15.75 10.50
C GLY A 280 1.97 -15.19 11.56
N ILE A 281 2.20 -15.94 12.64
CA ILE A 281 3.17 -15.52 13.67
C ILE A 281 4.62 -15.48 13.15
N ASP A 282 5.00 -16.41 12.27
CA ASP A 282 6.37 -16.50 11.75
C ASP A 282 6.64 -15.42 10.71
N ILE A 283 5.64 -15.09 9.88
CA ILE A 283 5.75 -13.98 8.92
C ILE A 283 5.84 -12.62 9.64
N ILE A 284 4.97 -12.34 10.62
CA ILE A 284 5.01 -11.08 11.38
C ILE A 284 6.33 -10.91 12.11
N LYS A 285 6.85 -11.99 12.71
CA LYS A 285 8.14 -11.94 13.41
C LYS A 285 9.28 -11.62 12.46
N GLU A 286 9.34 -12.25 11.29
CA GLU A 286 10.43 -12.01 10.35
C GLU A 286 10.31 -10.63 9.70
N GLN A 287 9.10 -10.24 9.28
CA GLN A 287 8.78 -8.91 8.78
C GLN A 287 9.28 -7.83 9.74
N SER A 288 8.90 -7.91 11.02
CA SER A 288 9.28 -6.91 12.01
C SER A 288 10.79 -6.85 12.23
N LYS A 289 11.50 -7.99 12.25
CA LYS A 289 12.98 -7.97 12.36
C LYS A 289 13.61 -7.25 11.18
N LEU A 290 13.18 -7.55 9.96
CA LEU A 290 13.77 -6.98 8.75
C LEU A 290 13.52 -5.46 8.67
N ILE A 291 12.29 -5.03 8.97
CA ILE A 291 11.95 -3.60 9.02
C ILE A 291 12.76 -2.90 10.12
N MET A 292 12.77 -3.42 11.35
CA MET A 292 13.53 -2.84 12.45
C MET A 292 15.03 -2.73 12.14
N ARG A 293 15.61 -3.74 11.49
CA ARG A 293 17.02 -3.67 11.03
C ARG A 293 17.23 -2.62 9.97
N SER A 294 16.32 -2.49 9.00
CA SER A 294 16.39 -1.44 7.97
C SER A 294 16.35 -0.03 8.56
N GLU A 295 15.72 0.10 9.73
CA GLU A 295 15.60 1.35 10.49
C GLU A 295 16.72 1.53 11.54
N ASN A 296 17.76 0.68 11.51
CA ASN A 296 18.92 0.69 12.41
C ASN A 296 18.58 0.42 13.89
N ALA A 297 17.52 -0.33 14.19
CA ALA A 297 17.27 -0.83 15.53
C ALA A 297 18.40 -1.76 16.00
N SER A 298 18.67 -1.78 17.31
CA SER A 298 19.68 -2.67 17.86
C SER A 298 19.19 -4.12 17.92
N GLU A 299 20.12 -5.09 17.91
CA GLU A 299 19.75 -6.50 18.08
C GLU A 299 19.12 -6.79 19.46
N GLU A 300 19.40 -5.96 20.47
CA GLU A 300 18.72 -6.03 21.78
C GLU A 300 17.24 -5.67 21.63
N ASP A 301 16.93 -4.58 20.93
CA ASP A 301 15.55 -4.12 20.71
C ASP A 301 14.76 -5.13 19.85
N ILE A 302 15.38 -5.65 18.80
CA ILE A 302 14.78 -6.68 17.94
C ILE A 302 14.49 -7.95 18.75
N SER A 303 15.44 -8.38 19.58
CA SER A 303 15.24 -9.56 20.44
C SER A 303 14.12 -9.33 21.46
N GLY A 304 14.07 -8.15 22.06
CA GLY A 304 13.00 -7.73 22.98
C GLY A 304 11.62 -7.75 22.32
N TYR A 305 11.52 -7.20 21.11
CA TYR A 305 10.28 -7.25 20.31
C TYR A 305 9.81 -8.69 20.06
N ILE A 306 10.74 -9.58 19.68
CA ILE A 306 10.40 -10.99 19.40
C ILE A 306 9.94 -11.74 20.64
N VAL A 307 10.56 -11.48 21.80
CA VAL A 307 10.10 -12.04 23.08
C VAL A 307 8.69 -11.57 23.40
N MET A 308 8.42 -10.27 23.25
CA MET A 308 7.09 -9.68 23.45
C MET A 308 6.05 -10.30 22.51
N MET A 309 6.36 -10.45 21.22
CA MET A 309 5.45 -11.06 20.25
C MET A 309 5.13 -12.52 20.58
N ASN A 310 6.11 -13.30 21.05
CA ASN A 310 5.87 -14.67 21.50
C ASN A 310 4.93 -14.70 22.72
N LEU A 311 5.13 -13.81 23.69
CA LEU A 311 4.29 -13.71 24.88
C LEU A 311 2.83 -13.35 24.51
N ILE A 312 2.67 -12.36 23.63
CA ILE A 312 1.36 -11.96 23.10
C ILE A 312 0.69 -13.13 22.39
N TYR A 313 1.43 -13.86 21.56
CA TYR A 313 0.90 -15.03 20.85
C TYR A 313 0.46 -16.14 21.81
N GLU A 314 1.31 -16.55 22.74
CA GLU A 314 0.97 -17.59 23.73
C GLU A 314 -0.24 -17.19 24.59
N THR A 315 -0.39 -15.90 24.90
CA THR A 315 -1.48 -15.44 25.77
C THR A 315 -2.78 -15.22 24.99
N LEU A 316 -2.77 -14.39 23.96
CA LEU A 316 -4.00 -13.93 23.30
C LEU A 316 -4.55 -14.93 22.30
N VAL A 317 -3.71 -15.84 21.78
CA VAL A 317 -4.07 -16.81 20.75
C VAL A 317 -4.20 -18.23 21.31
N LYS A 318 -3.48 -18.58 22.39
CA LYS A 318 -3.59 -19.90 23.05
C LYS A 318 -4.24 -19.87 24.43
N ASP A 319 -5.12 -18.88 24.66
CA ASP A 319 -5.94 -18.74 25.89
C ASP A 319 -5.12 -18.71 27.20
N GLY A 320 -4.00 -17.99 27.20
CA GLY A 320 -3.18 -17.74 28.38
C GLY A 320 -3.74 -16.65 29.31
N ASN A 321 -3.02 -16.37 30.40
CA ASN A 321 -3.43 -15.43 31.43
C ASN A 321 -3.21 -13.96 31.01
N ILE A 322 -4.28 -13.27 30.60
CA ILE A 322 -4.24 -11.86 30.17
C ILE A 322 -3.70 -10.92 31.26
N LYS A 323 -3.98 -11.20 32.54
CA LYS A 323 -3.49 -10.35 33.63
C LYS A 323 -1.97 -10.43 33.76
N GLU A 324 -1.42 -11.63 33.58
CA GLU A 324 0.04 -11.83 33.60
C GLU A 324 0.70 -11.16 32.38
N LEU A 325 0.07 -11.22 31.21
CA LEU A 325 0.52 -10.46 30.04
C LEU A 325 0.52 -8.95 30.29
N GLU A 326 -0.54 -8.41 30.89
CA GLU A 326 -0.65 -6.99 31.24
C GLU A 326 0.49 -6.57 32.18
N GLU A 327 0.71 -7.32 33.27
CA GLU A 327 1.80 -7.06 34.23
C GLU A 327 3.19 -7.12 33.56
N GLN A 328 3.43 -8.07 32.65
CA GLN A 328 4.69 -8.19 31.92
C GLN A 328 4.88 -7.06 30.89
N LEU A 329 3.82 -6.66 30.19
CA LEU A 329 3.87 -5.53 29.26
C LEU A 329 4.10 -4.21 30.01
N GLU A 330 3.40 -3.97 31.11
CA GLU A 330 3.62 -2.79 31.96
C GLU A 330 5.07 -2.72 32.43
N LYS A 331 5.65 -3.84 32.87
CA LYS A 331 7.06 -3.90 33.24
C LYS A 331 7.97 -3.55 32.05
N ASN A 332 7.76 -4.15 30.88
CA ASN A 332 8.57 -3.88 29.69
C ASN A 332 8.48 -2.41 29.23
N VAL A 333 7.28 -1.82 29.31
CA VAL A 333 7.07 -0.40 28.98
C VAL A 333 7.73 0.49 30.03
N SER A 334 7.68 0.13 31.31
CA SER A 334 8.39 0.87 32.37
C SER A 334 9.91 0.84 32.19
N ASP A 335 10.48 -0.34 31.92
CA ASP A 335 11.93 -0.51 31.67
C ASP A 335 12.36 0.29 30.43
N SER A 336 11.51 0.27 29.40
CA SER A 336 11.64 1.10 28.19
C SER A 336 11.63 2.59 28.53
N TYR A 337 10.61 3.07 29.26
CA TYR A 337 10.51 4.46 29.71
C TYR A 337 11.78 4.90 30.45
N ASP A 338 12.34 4.06 31.31
CA ASP A 338 13.53 4.41 32.08
C ASP A 338 14.78 4.61 31.20
N LYS A 339 14.86 3.94 30.05
CA LYS A 339 15.92 4.09 29.04
C LYS A 339 15.72 5.30 28.10
N MET A 340 14.55 5.93 28.08
CA MET A 340 14.28 7.10 27.23
C MET A 340 15.14 8.31 27.57
N SER A 341 15.40 9.14 26.56
CA SER A 341 16.08 10.43 26.70
C SER A 341 15.27 11.41 27.58
N PRO A 342 15.93 12.41 28.20
CA PRO A 342 15.23 13.47 28.92
C PRO A 342 14.17 14.18 28.07
N GLU A 343 14.46 14.38 26.78
CA GLU A 343 13.54 15.00 25.82
C GLU A 343 12.27 14.17 25.62
N GLU A 344 12.40 12.85 25.41
CA GLU A 344 11.26 11.93 25.28
C GLU A 344 10.46 11.83 26.58
N LYS A 345 11.13 11.84 27.74
CA LYS A 345 10.44 11.85 29.04
C LYS A 345 9.66 13.14 29.26
N SER A 346 10.15 14.27 28.75
CA SER A 346 9.55 15.59 28.96
C SER A 346 8.15 15.75 28.34
N VAL A 347 7.85 14.96 27.29
CA VAL A 347 6.52 14.96 26.66
C VAL A 347 5.53 14.03 27.37
N ILE A 348 6.01 13.18 28.28
CA ILE A 348 5.20 12.23 29.05
C ILE A 348 4.88 12.85 30.42
N LYS A 349 3.62 13.24 30.62
CA LYS A 349 3.17 13.93 31.85
C LYS A 349 3.15 13.03 33.08
N ASN A 350 2.82 11.74 32.91
CA ASN A 350 2.68 10.78 34.00
C ASN A 350 3.21 9.40 33.54
N LYS A 351 4.24 8.88 34.23
CA LYS A 351 4.86 7.58 33.91
C LYS A 351 3.86 6.43 34.05
N ASP A 352 3.16 6.34 35.17
CA ASP A 352 2.27 5.21 35.47
C ASP A 352 1.10 5.14 34.49
N GLU A 353 0.52 6.29 34.14
CA GLU A 353 -0.55 6.38 33.14
C GLU A 353 -0.03 5.98 31.75
N TYR A 354 1.14 6.49 31.36
CA TYR A 354 1.78 6.13 30.09
C TYR A 354 2.05 4.62 30.00
N VAL A 355 2.60 4.02 31.05
CA VAL A 355 2.92 2.59 31.11
C VAL A 355 1.65 1.75 30.94
N LYS A 356 0.62 2.02 31.76
CA LYS A 356 -0.65 1.29 31.73
C LYS A 356 -1.36 1.42 30.39
N GLN A 357 -1.44 2.64 29.88
CA GLN A 357 -2.14 2.91 28.62
C GLN A 357 -1.43 2.24 27.44
N THR A 358 -0.10 2.33 27.36
CA THR A 358 0.69 1.69 26.30
C THR A 358 0.57 0.16 26.34
N ALA A 359 0.62 -0.44 27.53
CA ALA A 359 0.44 -1.89 27.68
C ALA A 359 -0.96 -2.32 27.22
N LYS A 360 -1.99 -1.58 27.64
CA LYS A 360 -3.38 -1.82 27.23
C LYS A 360 -3.59 -1.67 25.73
N ASP A 361 -3.00 -0.66 25.11
CA ASP A 361 -3.09 -0.42 23.67
C ASP A 361 -2.43 -1.54 22.87
N ALA A 362 -1.27 -2.03 23.33
CA ALA A 362 -0.65 -3.22 22.76
C ALA A 362 -1.59 -4.44 22.83
N ILE A 363 -2.19 -4.72 23.99
CA ILE A 363 -3.16 -5.83 24.14
C ILE A 363 -4.33 -5.65 23.17
N ASN A 364 -4.93 -4.46 23.11
CA ASN A 364 -6.07 -4.18 22.24
C ASN A 364 -5.73 -4.38 20.76
N GLN A 365 -4.55 -3.92 20.34
CA GLN A 365 -4.06 -4.08 18.97
C GLN A 365 -3.98 -5.56 18.56
N PHE A 366 -3.56 -6.44 19.47
CA PHE A 366 -3.43 -7.87 19.19
C PHE A 366 -4.66 -8.71 19.55
N SER A 367 -5.71 -8.09 20.09
CA SER A 367 -6.92 -8.78 20.55
C SER A 367 -8.03 -8.88 19.51
N SER A 368 -7.88 -8.24 18.35
CA SER A 368 -8.91 -8.30 17.29
C SER A 368 -9.13 -9.73 16.80
N LYS A 369 -10.36 -10.02 16.33
CA LYS A 369 -10.72 -11.34 15.80
C LYS A 369 -9.80 -11.69 14.62
N TRP A 370 -9.55 -10.71 13.76
CA TRP A 370 -8.66 -10.83 12.62
C TRP A 370 -7.24 -11.18 13.05
N MET A 371 -6.64 -10.42 13.96
CA MET A 371 -5.23 -10.62 14.35
C MET A 371 -5.02 -12.01 14.96
N LYS A 372 -5.91 -12.44 15.86
CA LYS A 372 -5.82 -13.78 16.46
C LYS A 372 -5.90 -14.90 15.41
N TYR A 373 -6.80 -14.74 14.45
CA TYR A 373 -6.92 -15.70 13.34
C TYR A 373 -5.67 -15.68 12.46
N PHE A 374 -5.23 -14.49 12.02
CA PHE A 374 -4.08 -14.33 11.15
C PHE A 374 -2.83 -14.97 11.76
N LEU A 375 -2.49 -14.63 13.02
CA LEU A 375 -1.31 -15.17 13.71
C LEU A 375 -1.34 -16.69 13.89
N SER A 376 -2.52 -17.29 14.03
CA SER A 376 -2.67 -18.74 14.21
C SER A 376 -2.75 -19.52 12.90
N TYR A 377 -3.18 -18.88 11.82
CA TYR A 377 -3.41 -19.56 10.55
C TYR A 377 -2.11 -19.92 9.84
N ASP A 378 -2.09 -21.12 9.26
CA ASP A 378 -1.01 -21.64 8.42
C ASP A 378 -1.50 -21.72 6.97
N PRO A 379 -1.03 -20.82 6.08
CA PRO A 379 -1.42 -20.78 4.66
C PRO A 379 -1.08 -22.04 3.88
N SER A 380 -0.08 -22.82 4.33
CA SER A 380 0.33 -24.05 3.64
C SER A 380 -0.84 -25.04 3.49
N TYR A 381 -1.76 -25.10 4.46
CA TYR A 381 -2.89 -26.02 4.41
C TYR A 381 -3.85 -25.82 3.24
N ALA A 382 -3.95 -24.61 2.70
CA ALA A 382 -4.76 -24.33 1.52
C ALA A 382 -3.95 -24.58 0.24
N LEU A 383 -2.67 -24.20 0.22
CA LEU A 383 -1.76 -24.48 -0.90
C LEU A 383 -1.56 -25.99 -1.15
N GLU A 384 -1.51 -26.80 -0.09
CA GLU A 384 -1.43 -28.26 -0.14
C GLU A 384 -2.65 -28.95 -0.80
N LYS A 385 -3.71 -28.18 -1.11
CA LYS A 385 -4.91 -28.64 -1.80
C LYS A 385 -5.10 -27.98 -3.16
N THR A 386 -4.19 -27.10 -3.58
CA THR A 386 -4.31 -26.29 -4.78
C THR A 386 -3.77 -27.03 -5.99
N THR A 387 -4.64 -27.39 -6.94
CA THR A 387 -4.28 -28.12 -8.17
C THR A 387 -4.37 -27.30 -9.45
N ILE A 388 -4.92 -26.08 -9.37
CA ILE A 388 -5.01 -25.13 -10.50
C ILE A 388 -3.65 -24.45 -10.76
N PRO A 389 -3.43 -23.86 -11.95
CA PRO A 389 -2.25 -23.06 -12.24
C PRO A 389 -2.01 -21.94 -11.21
N VAL A 390 -0.76 -21.79 -10.76
CA VAL A 390 -0.35 -20.76 -9.77
C VAL A 390 0.81 -19.91 -10.30
N LEU A 391 0.66 -18.59 -10.27
CA LEU A 391 1.78 -17.64 -10.43
C LEU A 391 2.15 -17.05 -9.08
N MET A 392 3.38 -17.26 -8.62
CA MET A 392 3.93 -16.63 -7.43
C MET A 392 4.85 -15.48 -7.83
N LEU A 393 4.54 -14.27 -7.37
CA LEU A 393 5.31 -13.07 -7.63
C LEU A 393 5.92 -12.56 -6.32
N PHE A 394 7.22 -12.27 -6.32
CA PHE A 394 7.93 -11.73 -5.16
C PHE A 394 8.78 -10.52 -5.53
N GLY A 395 8.83 -9.54 -4.62
CA GLY A 395 9.85 -8.49 -4.63
C GLY A 395 11.14 -8.97 -3.97
N GLY A 396 12.28 -8.74 -4.60
CA GLY A 396 13.60 -9.13 -4.05
C GLY A 396 14.02 -8.28 -2.85
N LYS A 397 13.47 -7.07 -2.71
CA LYS A 397 13.66 -6.17 -1.57
C LYS A 397 12.45 -6.17 -0.62
N ASP A 398 11.48 -7.06 -0.80
CA ASP A 398 10.32 -7.12 0.08
C ASP A 398 10.72 -7.52 1.51
N LEU A 399 10.58 -6.59 2.46
CA LEU A 399 10.84 -6.85 3.88
C LEU A 399 9.60 -7.34 4.64
N GLN A 400 8.40 -7.25 4.04
CA GLN A 400 7.15 -7.69 4.65
C GLN A 400 6.87 -9.16 4.35
N VAL A 401 7.09 -9.58 3.11
CA VAL A 401 6.98 -10.97 2.68
C VAL A 401 8.28 -11.40 2.01
N PRO A 402 9.36 -11.59 2.79
CA PRO A 402 10.66 -11.89 2.24
C PRO A 402 10.65 -13.20 1.45
N VAL A 403 11.12 -13.14 0.20
CA VAL A 403 11.16 -14.28 -0.72
C VAL A 403 11.88 -15.49 -0.11
N GLY A 404 12.98 -15.25 0.62
CA GLY A 404 13.78 -16.30 1.25
C GLY A 404 13.03 -17.10 2.32
N GLN A 405 12.02 -16.53 2.96
CA GLN A 405 11.17 -17.22 3.93
C GLN A 405 10.00 -17.94 3.25
N ASN A 406 9.48 -17.42 2.14
CA ASN A 406 8.16 -17.78 1.63
C ASN A 406 8.16 -18.68 0.40
N GLN A 407 9.09 -18.47 -0.55
CA GLN A 407 9.07 -19.18 -1.83
C GLN A 407 9.09 -20.70 -1.63
N LYS A 408 10.09 -21.21 -0.88
CA LYS A 408 10.27 -22.64 -0.70
C LYS A 408 9.09 -23.32 0.02
N PRO A 409 8.57 -22.79 1.15
CA PRO A 409 7.37 -23.34 1.77
C PRO A 409 6.15 -23.39 0.84
N MET A 410 5.94 -22.35 0.03
CA MET A 410 4.82 -22.35 -0.94
C MET A 410 5.00 -23.41 -2.02
N GLU A 411 6.20 -23.51 -2.62
CA GLU A 411 6.50 -24.54 -3.61
C GLU A 411 6.39 -25.95 -3.04
N ASP A 412 6.86 -26.19 -1.83
CA ASP A 412 6.79 -27.50 -1.18
C ASP A 412 5.33 -27.88 -0.87
N ALA A 413 4.49 -26.91 -0.47
CA ALA A 413 3.05 -27.12 -0.29
C ALA A 413 2.35 -27.48 -1.62
N LEU A 414 2.64 -26.74 -2.70
CA LEU A 414 2.08 -27.03 -4.04
C LEU A 414 2.52 -28.41 -4.55
N LYS A 415 3.80 -28.78 -4.37
CA LYS A 415 4.29 -30.13 -4.72
C LYS A 415 3.56 -31.22 -3.94
N LYS A 416 3.27 -30.99 -2.66
CA LYS A 416 2.49 -31.94 -1.83
C LYS A 416 1.04 -32.08 -2.31
N ALA A 417 0.48 -31.04 -2.92
CA ALA A 417 -0.81 -31.11 -3.62
C ALA A 417 -0.75 -31.92 -4.93
N GLY A 418 0.44 -32.36 -5.35
CA GLY A 418 0.68 -32.94 -6.68
C GLY A 418 0.66 -31.90 -7.81
N ASN A 419 0.72 -30.61 -7.47
CA ASN A 419 0.66 -29.53 -8.44
C ASN A 419 2.07 -29.15 -8.91
N SER A 420 2.33 -29.40 -10.19
CA SER A 420 3.55 -28.99 -10.89
C SER A 420 3.35 -27.81 -11.83
N ASN A 421 2.11 -27.32 -11.97
CA ASN A 421 1.78 -26.18 -12.80
C ASN A 421 1.83 -24.88 -11.99
N TYR A 422 3.03 -24.54 -11.54
CA TYR A 422 3.28 -23.27 -10.89
C TYR A 422 4.50 -22.56 -11.49
N THR A 423 4.45 -21.23 -11.51
CA THR A 423 5.52 -20.37 -11.99
C THR A 423 5.91 -19.40 -10.88
N THR A 424 7.21 -19.24 -10.63
CA THR A 424 7.73 -18.23 -9.70
C THR A 424 8.45 -17.14 -10.49
N ARG A 425 8.19 -15.88 -10.14
CA ARG A 425 8.93 -14.70 -10.63
C ARG A 425 9.39 -13.85 -9.45
N ILE A 426 10.64 -13.41 -9.51
CA ILE A 426 11.25 -12.56 -8.51
C ILE A 426 11.74 -11.30 -9.22
N TYR A 427 11.32 -10.14 -8.74
CA TYR A 427 11.74 -8.84 -9.25
C TYR A 427 12.80 -8.27 -8.30
N PRO A 428 14.11 -8.37 -8.63
CA PRO A 428 15.19 -8.18 -7.65
C PRO A 428 15.15 -6.85 -6.89
N ASP A 429 14.79 -5.78 -7.58
CA ASP A 429 14.77 -4.43 -7.02
C ASP A 429 13.40 -3.99 -6.49
N ALA A 430 12.41 -4.87 -6.51
CA ALA A 430 11.05 -4.53 -6.13
C ALA A 430 10.82 -4.70 -4.62
N ASN A 431 10.10 -3.75 -4.00
CA ASN A 431 9.57 -3.87 -2.64
C ASN A 431 8.27 -4.71 -2.60
N HIS A 432 7.60 -4.72 -1.44
CA HIS A 432 6.30 -5.40 -1.25
C HIS A 432 5.22 -4.98 -2.24
N LEU A 433 5.18 -3.70 -2.62
CA LEU A 433 4.20 -3.13 -3.54
C LEU A 433 4.63 -3.25 -5.02
N PHE A 434 5.75 -3.96 -5.28
CA PHE A 434 6.36 -4.12 -6.59
C PHE A 434 6.82 -2.80 -7.24
N GLN A 435 7.17 -1.81 -6.41
CA GLN A 435 7.86 -0.59 -6.85
C GLN A 435 9.37 -0.80 -6.76
N GLU A 436 10.14 -0.16 -7.64
CA GLU A 436 11.60 -0.12 -7.49
C GLU A 436 11.95 0.58 -6.18
N ALA A 437 12.77 -0.07 -5.34
CA ALA A 437 13.07 0.41 -3.99
C ALA A 437 14.56 0.37 -3.67
N GLY A 438 14.98 1.22 -2.73
CA GLY A 438 16.37 1.25 -2.26
C GLY A 438 16.61 0.15 -1.23
N THR A 439 15.88 0.24 -0.10
CA THR A 439 15.98 -0.71 1.02
C THR A 439 14.81 -1.68 1.08
N GLY A 440 13.67 -1.31 0.50
CA GLY A 440 12.42 -2.08 0.62
C GLY A 440 11.66 -1.84 1.92
N SER A 441 12.14 -0.92 2.78
CA SER A 441 11.40 -0.49 3.96
C SER A 441 10.08 0.20 3.58
N PRO A 442 8.98 -0.08 4.32
CA PRO A 442 7.73 0.67 4.15
C PRO A 442 7.89 2.18 4.36
N GLY A 443 8.94 2.61 5.08
CA GLY A 443 9.30 4.02 5.25
C GLY A 443 9.62 4.76 3.95
N GLU A 444 9.95 4.04 2.86
CA GLU A 444 10.22 4.61 1.54
C GLU A 444 8.95 4.86 0.71
N TYR A 445 7.83 4.17 1.00
CA TYR A 445 6.63 4.19 0.14
C TYR A 445 6.13 5.60 -0.21
N PRO A 446 6.12 6.58 0.71
CA PRO A 446 5.68 7.93 0.36
C PRO A 446 6.53 8.57 -0.75
N GLN A 447 7.84 8.29 -0.77
CA GLN A 447 8.80 8.91 -1.69
C GLN A 447 8.99 8.14 -3.00
N LEU A 448 8.66 6.86 -3.06
CA LEU A 448 8.84 6.05 -4.28
C LEU A 448 7.90 6.46 -5.42
N PRO A 449 8.30 6.33 -6.69
CA PRO A 449 7.41 6.50 -7.84
C PRO A 449 6.19 5.58 -7.73
N LYS A 450 5.00 6.10 -8.02
CA LYS A 450 3.72 5.36 -7.90
C LYS A 450 3.47 4.49 -9.14
N ALA A 451 4.44 3.64 -9.44
CA ALA A 451 4.51 2.77 -10.61
C ALA A 451 5.16 1.43 -10.25
N PHE A 452 4.78 0.39 -10.98
CA PHE A 452 5.40 -0.92 -10.85
C PHE A 452 6.79 -0.96 -11.50
N VAL A 453 7.64 -1.88 -11.06
CA VAL A 453 8.89 -2.22 -11.75
C VAL A 453 8.62 -2.65 -13.19
N PRO A 454 9.55 -2.40 -14.13
CA PRO A 454 9.37 -2.77 -15.54
C PRO A 454 9.05 -4.26 -15.74
N GLY A 455 8.12 -4.56 -16.65
CA GLY A 455 7.74 -5.93 -17.00
C GLY A 455 6.71 -6.58 -16.07
N PHE A 456 6.44 -6.00 -14.90
CA PHE A 456 5.53 -6.61 -13.92
C PHE A 456 4.10 -6.83 -14.45
N LEU A 457 3.54 -5.83 -15.12
CA LEU A 457 2.17 -5.90 -15.65
C LEU A 457 2.10 -6.79 -16.90
N GLU A 458 3.15 -6.77 -17.72
CA GLU A 458 3.29 -7.62 -18.90
C GLU A 458 3.34 -9.09 -18.50
N ASP A 459 4.16 -9.45 -17.51
CA ASP A 459 4.28 -10.82 -17.00
C ASP A 459 2.93 -11.37 -16.49
N ILE A 460 2.16 -10.56 -15.76
CA ILE A 460 0.80 -10.93 -15.31
C ILE A 460 -0.11 -11.18 -16.52
N THR A 461 -0.11 -10.27 -17.49
CA THR A 461 -0.97 -10.35 -18.67
C THR A 461 -0.67 -11.59 -19.50
N GLU A 462 0.61 -11.81 -19.84
CA GLU A 462 1.05 -12.93 -20.66
C GLU A 462 0.74 -14.25 -19.97
N TRP A 463 0.99 -14.33 -18.66
CA TRP A 463 0.72 -15.54 -17.90
C TRP A 463 -0.79 -15.87 -17.84
N ILE A 464 -1.66 -14.87 -17.62
CA ILE A 464 -3.12 -15.06 -17.66
C ILE A 464 -3.55 -15.56 -19.04
N LYS A 465 -3.06 -14.94 -20.12
CA LYS A 465 -3.42 -15.34 -21.49
C LYS A 465 -3.06 -16.80 -21.77
N LEU A 466 -1.93 -17.30 -21.27
CA LEU A 466 -1.53 -18.70 -21.40
C LEU A 466 -2.50 -19.68 -20.72
N GLN A 467 -3.18 -19.27 -19.65
CA GLN A 467 -4.13 -20.14 -18.94
C GLN A 467 -5.50 -20.22 -19.63
N ASN A 468 -5.76 -19.37 -20.62
CA ASN A 468 -7.06 -19.22 -21.28
C ASN A 468 -6.98 -19.52 -22.80
N GLN A 469 -5.91 -20.18 -23.23
CA GLN A 469 -5.72 -20.65 -24.62
C GLN A 469 -6.37 -22.01 -24.87
#